data_AF-A0A942IPZ1-F1
#
_entry.id   AF-A0A942IPZ1-F1
#
_cell.length_a   1.000
_cell.length_b   1.000
_cell.length_c   1.000
_cell.angle_alpha   90.00
_cell.angle_beta   90.00
_cell.angle_gamma   90.00
#
_symmetry.space_group_name_H-M   'P 1'
#
loop_
_entity.id
_entity.type
_entity.pdbx_description
1 polymer ?
#
loop_
_entity_poly.entity_id
_entity_poly.type
_entity_poly.pdbx_seq_one_letter_code
_entity_poly.pdbx_strand_id
1 'polypeptide(L)'
;MKTEKNKEMLKYFATILRKRAKDESETVPAVDPAILYFLSRKDLVAIVNEMYKGALPGKPDVATLENKELLEFIKDDLFIVAYMLNNWRQETLKHPTALVTSELEEGSNDAD
;
A
#
# COMPACT_ATOMS: atom_id res chain seq x y z
N MET A 1 -9.06 7.65 -12.66
CA MET A 1 -7.84 8.02 -13.43
C MET A 1 -6.62 7.70 -12.58
N LYS A 2 -5.70 6.81 -13.01
CA LYS A 2 -4.48 6.53 -12.24
C LYS A 2 -3.56 7.76 -12.33
N THR A 3 -3.35 8.44 -11.21
CA THR A 3 -2.46 9.61 -11.13
C THR A 3 -1.00 9.20 -11.35
N GLU A 4 -0.14 10.12 -11.78
CA GLU A 4 1.31 9.85 -11.88
C GLU A 4 1.91 9.40 -10.54
N LYS A 5 1.42 9.98 -9.44
CA LYS A 5 1.75 9.57 -8.07
C LYS A 5 1.47 8.09 -7.81
N ASN A 6 0.36 7.54 -8.32
CA ASN A 6 0.06 6.11 -8.18
C ASN A 6 1.02 5.23 -9.00
N LYS A 7 1.44 5.68 -10.18
CA LYS A 7 2.44 4.94 -10.99
C LYS A 7 3.80 4.91 -10.31
N GLU A 8 4.23 6.03 -9.74
CA GLU A 8 5.48 6.12 -8.98
C GLU A 8 5.46 5.22 -7.73
N MET A 9 4.34 5.22 -7.00
CA MET A 9 4.19 4.33 -5.85
C MET A 9 4.23 2.84 -6.24
N LEU A 10 3.62 2.46 -7.37
CA LEU A 10 3.73 1.09 -7.90
C LEU A 10 5.16 0.73 -8.28
N LYS A 11 5.95 1.67 -8.84
CA LYS A 11 7.38 1.45 -9.11
C LYS A 11 8.17 1.26 -7.82
N TYR A 12 7.86 2.03 -6.78
CA TYR A 12 8.45 1.87 -5.45
C TYR A 12 8.13 0.48 -4.88
N PHE A 13 6.87 0.05 -4.91
CA PHE A 13 6.45 -1.29 -4.46
C PHE A 13 7.12 -2.42 -5.25
N ALA A 14 7.20 -2.31 -6.58
CA ALA A 14 7.91 -3.28 -7.40
C ALA A 14 9.39 -3.39 -7.02
N THR A 15 10.01 -2.29 -6.61
CA THR A 15 11.40 -2.27 -6.14
C THR A 15 11.54 -2.98 -4.79
N ILE A 16 10.67 -2.71 -3.82
CA ILE A 16 10.64 -3.40 -2.52
C ILE A 16 10.48 -4.90 -2.72
N LEU A 17 9.47 -5.33 -3.48
CA LEU A 17 9.16 -6.75 -3.68
C LEU A 17 10.31 -7.47 -4.40
N ARG A 18 10.93 -6.82 -5.39
CA ARG A 18 12.09 -7.38 -6.09
C ARG A 18 13.31 -7.50 -5.18
N LYS A 19 13.57 -6.50 -4.32
CA LYS A 19 14.65 -6.58 -3.32
C LYS A 19 14.39 -7.74 -2.37
N ARG A 20 13.17 -7.83 -1.81
CA ARG A 20 12.75 -8.89 -0.90
C ARG A 20 12.88 -10.29 -1.49
N ALA A 21 12.53 -10.47 -2.77
CA ALA A 21 12.63 -11.74 -3.45
C ALA A 21 14.07 -12.16 -3.78
N LYS A 22 15.00 -11.21 -3.81
CA LYS A 22 16.43 -11.44 -4.10
C LYS A 22 17.28 -11.52 -2.84
N ASP A 23 16.82 -10.95 -1.73
CA ASP A 23 17.56 -10.96 -0.47
C ASP A 23 17.61 -12.40 0.06
N GLU A 24 18.81 -12.98 0.06
CA GLU A 24 19.12 -14.23 0.78
C GLU A 24 19.38 -13.95 2.28
N SER A 25 19.41 -12.68 2.69
CA SER A 25 19.60 -12.27 4.08
C SER A 25 18.29 -12.25 4.86
N GLU A 26 18.31 -12.72 6.12
CA GLU A 26 17.16 -12.66 7.03
C GLU A 26 16.87 -11.25 7.55
N THR A 27 17.70 -10.26 7.20
CA THR A 27 17.56 -8.89 7.73
C THR A 27 16.60 -8.07 6.89
N VAL A 28 15.55 -7.55 7.53
CA VAL A 28 14.61 -6.62 6.92
C VAL A 28 15.33 -5.30 6.59
N PRO A 29 15.38 -4.86 5.32
CA PRO A 29 15.96 -3.57 4.96
C PRO A 29 15.20 -2.43 5.64
N ALA A 30 15.92 -1.37 6.03
CA ALA A 30 15.28 -0.16 6.54
C ALA A 30 14.36 0.47 5.48
N VAL A 31 13.23 0.99 5.94
CA VAL A 31 12.25 1.70 5.10
C VAL A 31 12.89 2.96 4.52
N ASP A 32 12.75 3.14 3.21
CA ASP A 32 13.24 4.34 2.52
C ASP A 32 12.35 5.55 2.87
N PRO A 33 12.89 6.63 3.45
CA PRO A 33 12.13 7.83 3.78
C PRO A 33 11.41 8.48 2.59
N ALA A 34 11.83 8.20 1.35
CA ALA A 34 11.15 8.65 0.14
C ALA A 34 9.67 8.22 0.11
N ILE A 35 9.30 7.16 0.83
CA ILE A 35 7.91 6.69 0.92
C ILE A 35 6.94 7.73 1.52
N LEU A 36 7.45 8.66 2.32
CA LEU A 36 6.66 9.76 2.90
C LEU A 36 6.05 10.68 1.84
N TYR A 37 6.61 10.72 0.62
CA TYR A 37 6.00 11.46 -0.49
C TYR A 37 4.62 10.89 -0.87
N PHE A 38 4.43 9.58 -0.70
CA PHE A 38 3.22 8.87 -1.08
C PHE A 38 2.17 8.81 0.03
N LEU A 39 2.59 8.88 1.29
CA LEU A 39 1.73 8.67 2.46
C LEU A 39 1.25 10.00 3.07
N SER A 40 -0.02 10.03 3.47
CA SER A 40 -0.50 11.10 4.35
C SER A 40 -0.14 10.79 5.81
N ARG A 41 -0.20 11.80 6.69
CA ARG A 41 -0.06 11.59 8.13
C ARG A 41 -1.08 10.59 8.66
N LYS A 42 -2.31 10.64 8.15
CA LYS A 42 -3.37 9.69 8.53
C LYS A 42 -2.97 8.25 8.20
N ASP A 43 -2.30 8.03 7.07
CA ASP A 43 -1.84 6.71 6.67
C ASP A 43 -0.75 6.18 7.62
N LEU A 44 0.25 7.01 7.94
CA LEU A 44 1.30 6.65 8.89
C LEU A 44 0.73 6.26 10.26
N VAL A 45 -0.18 7.09 10.78
CA VAL A 45 -0.85 6.84 12.06
C VAL A 45 -1.66 5.54 12.01
N ALA A 46 -2.39 5.30 10.91
CA ALA A 46 -3.17 4.07 10.75
C ALA A 46 -2.29 2.82 10.73
N ILE A 47 -1.18 2.84 9.97
CA ILE A 47 -0.22 1.73 9.90
C ILE A 47 0.37 1.44 11.28
N VAL A 48 0.86 2.47 11.97
CA VAL A 48 1.44 2.33 13.31
C VAL A 48 0.41 1.77 14.30
N ASN A 49 -0.83 2.26 14.26
CA ASN A 49 -1.89 1.77 15.14
C ASN A 49 -2.26 0.31 14.83
N GLU A 50 -2.27 -0.12 13.57
CA GLU A 50 -2.49 -1.53 13.20
C GLU A 50 -1.35 -2.43 13.69
N MET A 51 -0.08 -2.00 13.52
CA MET A 51 1.09 -2.76 13.96
C MET A 51 1.14 -2.97 15.47
N TYR A 52 0.81 -1.93 16.24
CA TYR A 52 0.96 -1.92 17.69
C TYR A 52 -0.36 -2.06 18.45
N LYS A 53 -1.49 -2.23 17.74
CA LYS A 53 -2.84 -2.26 18.31
C LYS A 53 -3.11 -1.10 19.29
N GLY A 54 -2.57 0.08 18.96
CA GLY A 54 -2.67 1.29 19.78
C GLY A 54 -1.71 1.40 20.97
N ALA A 55 -0.79 0.45 21.18
CA ALA A 55 0.17 0.46 22.27
C ALA A 55 1.62 0.55 21.76
N LEU A 56 2.09 1.76 21.48
CA LEU A 56 3.47 1.95 20.99
C LEU A 56 4.51 1.59 22.06
N PRO A 57 5.67 1.02 21.65
CA PRO A 57 6.81 0.82 22.54
C PRO A 57 7.27 2.15 23.13
N GLY A 58 7.47 2.20 24.45
CA GLY A 58 7.81 3.44 25.16
C GLY A 58 6.63 4.38 25.42
N LYS A 59 5.41 4.01 24.99
CA LYS A 59 4.15 4.76 25.15
C LYS A 59 4.23 6.26 24.75
N PRO A 60 4.92 6.65 23.65
CA PRO A 60 4.84 8.02 23.17
C PRO A 60 3.40 8.32 22.70
N ASP A 61 2.99 9.59 22.83
CA ASP A 61 1.74 10.04 22.24
C ASP A 61 1.93 10.19 20.72
N VAL A 62 1.16 9.41 19.95
CA VAL A 62 1.16 9.44 18.48
C VAL A 62 0.87 10.84 17.96
N ALA A 63 0.07 11.64 18.68
CA ALA A 63 -0.23 13.01 18.31
C ALA A 63 1.01 13.91 18.29
N THR A 64 1.99 13.62 19.15
CA THR A 64 3.22 14.41 19.31
C THR A 64 4.34 14.04 18.35
N LEU A 65 4.23 12.90 17.65
CA LEU A 65 5.28 12.40 16.77
C LEU A 65 5.22 13.04 15.38
N GLU A 66 6.37 13.40 14.83
CA GLU A 66 6.57 13.83 13.45
C GLU A 66 6.43 12.65 12.47
N ASN A 67 6.17 12.94 11.19
CA ASN A 67 5.97 11.88 10.19
C ASN A 67 7.21 10.97 10.04
N LYS A 68 8.42 11.50 10.25
CA LYS A 68 9.66 10.71 10.23
C LYS A 68 9.74 9.77 11.42
N GLU A 69 9.39 10.26 12.62
CA GLU A 69 9.38 9.44 13.84
C GLU A 69 8.32 8.33 13.72
N LEU A 70 7.14 8.63 13.18
CA LEU A 70 6.12 7.62 12.87
C LEU A 70 6.64 6.56 11.90
N LEU A 71 7.45 6.95 10.90
CA LEU A 71 8.04 6.01 9.96
C LEU A 71 9.06 5.09 10.62
N GLU A 72 9.81 5.55 11.62
CA GLU A 72 10.79 4.72 12.35
C GLU A 72 10.14 3.55 13.12
N PHE A 73 8.87 3.70 13.50
CA PHE A 73 8.07 2.59 14.05
C PHE A 73 7.68 1.57 12.97
N ILE A 74 7.60 2.00 11.71
CA ILE A 74 7.30 1.15 10.56
C ILE A 74 8.62 0.56 10.05
N LYS A 75 9.05 -0.53 10.68
CA LYS A 75 10.37 -1.15 10.41
C LYS A 75 10.47 -1.93 9.11
N ASP A 76 9.33 -2.17 8.45
CA ASP A 76 9.25 -3.00 7.25
C ASP A 76 8.29 -2.38 6.24
N ASP A 77 8.80 -2.12 5.03
CA ASP A 77 8.05 -1.57 3.90
C ASP A 77 6.82 -2.44 3.55
N LEU A 78 6.82 -3.74 3.86
CA LEU A 78 5.69 -4.61 3.58
C LEU A 78 4.43 -4.22 4.35
N PHE A 79 4.53 -3.59 5.53
CA PHE A 79 3.36 -3.06 6.23
C PHE A 79 2.73 -1.90 5.45
N ILE A 80 3.55 -1.06 4.83
CA ILE A 80 3.10 0.04 3.99
C ILE A 80 2.40 -0.51 2.74
N VAL A 81 3.01 -1.49 2.08
CA VAL A 81 2.44 -2.15 0.90
C VAL A 81 1.07 -2.77 1.24
N ALA A 82 1.00 -3.53 2.33
CA ALA A 82 -0.24 -4.18 2.76
C ALA A 82 -1.36 -3.18 3.05
N TYR A 83 -1.05 -2.10 3.78
CA TYR A 83 -2.01 -1.04 4.08
C TYR A 83 -2.54 -0.36 2.81
N MET A 84 -1.65 0.03 1.90
CA MET A 84 -2.05 0.71 0.66
C MET A 84 -2.90 -0.18 -0.25
N LEU A 85 -2.56 -1.46 -0.38
CA LEU A 85 -3.38 -2.42 -1.13
C LEU A 85 -4.77 -2.60 -0.50
N ASN A 86 -4.84 -2.66 0.84
CA ASN A 86 -6.12 -2.75 1.54
C ASN A 86 -6.98 -1.50 1.32
N ASN A 87 -6.39 -0.31 1.36
CA ASN A 87 -7.10 0.94 1.08
C ASN A 87 -7.65 0.97 -0.34
N TRP A 88 -6.83 0.65 -1.35
CA TRP A 88 -7.30 0.56 -2.74
C TRP A 88 -8.41 -0.46 -2.92
N ARG A 89 -8.31 -1.64 -2.27
CA ARG A 89 -9.39 -2.62 -2.27
C ARG A 89 -10.69 -2.00 -1.71
N GLN A 90 -10.64 -1.32 -0.58
CA GLN A 90 -11.82 -0.69 0.00
C GLN A 90 -12.40 0.43 -0.88
N GLU A 91 -11.55 1.22 -1.55
CA GLU A 91 -11.99 2.22 -2.53
C GLU A 91 -12.75 1.57 -3.69
N THR A 92 -12.24 0.46 -4.23
CA THR A 92 -12.91 -0.28 -5.32
C THR A 92 -14.23 -0.91 -4.89
N LEU A 93 -14.39 -1.27 -3.62
CA LEU A 93 -15.67 -1.79 -3.08
C LEU A 93 -16.70 -0.69 -2.85
N LYS A 94 -16.27 0.53 -2.47
CA LYS A 94 -17.17 1.69 -2.26
C LYS A 94 -17.64 2.31 -3.57
N HIS A 95 -16.80 2.22 -4.60
CA HIS A 95 -17.13 2.61 -5.96
C HIS A 95 -16.91 1.40 -6.86
N PRO A 96 -17.85 0.43 -6.87
CA PRO A 96 -17.78 -0.69 -7.81
C PRO A 96 -17.77 -0.06 -9.19
N THR A 97 -16.57 -0.01 -9.78
CA THR A 97 -16.43 0.37 -11.17
C THR A 97 -17.23 -0.70 -11.90
N ALA A 98 -18.35 -0.32 -12.51
CA ALA A 98 -19.08 -1.21 -13.38
C ALA A 98 -18.07 -1.74 -14.40
N LEU A 99 -17.59 -2.95 -14.18
CA LEU A 99 -16.86 -3.68 -15.19
C LEU A 99 -17.87 -3.82 -16.31
N VAL A 100 -17.66 -3.02 -17.36
CA VAL A 100 -18.37 -3.12 -18.62
C VAL A 100 -18.13 -4.54 -19.13
N THR A 101 -19.03 -5.44 -18.80
CA THR A 101 -19.27 -6.68 -19.54
C THR A 101 -20.11 -6.30 -20.74
N SER A 102 -19.48 -5.69 -21.73
CA SER A 102 -19.92 -5.66 -23.12
C SER A 102 -18.60 -5.83 -23.90
N GLU A 103 -18.35 -6.85 -24.69
CA GLU A 103 -19.21 -7.68 -25.52
C GLU A 103 -18.51 -9.04 -25.67
N LEU A 104 -19.14 -10.14 -25.26
CA LEU A 104 -18.79 -11.49 -25.73
C LEU A 104 -20.04 -12.40 -25.78
N GLU A 105 -21.17 -11.85 -26.20
CA GLU A 105 -22.34 -12.56 -26.76
C GLU A 105 -22.94 -11.52 -27.74
N GLU A 106 -23.21 -11.72 -29.01
CA GLU A 106 -23.70 -12.89 -29.76
C GLU A 106 -23.22 -12.82 -31.22
N GLY A 107 -23.02 -13.99 -31.83
CA GLY A 107 -22.70 -14.10 -33.26
C GLY A 107 -22.30 -15.51 -33.69
N SER A 108 -22.79 -16.56 -33.02
CA SER A 108 -22.83 -17.89 -33.62
C SER A 108 -23.89 -17.87 -34.72
N ASN A 109 -23.45 -17.60 -35.95
CA ASN A 109 -24.27 -17.90 -37.11
C ASN A 109 -24.03 -19.37 -37.44
N ASP A 110 -24.87 -20.24 -36.86
CA ASP A 110 -24.97 -21.63 -37.25
C ASP A 110 -25.56 -21.74 -38.67
N ALA A 111 -24.88 -22.57 -39.46
CA ALA A 111 -25.41 -23.57 -40.39
C ALA A 111 -26.27 -23.20 -41.63
N ASP A 112 -25.86 -23.85 -42.72
CA ASP A 112 -26.50 -24.17 -44.01
C ASP A 112 -26.61 -23.10 -45.12
#